data_AF-A0A948G1F6-F1
#
_entry.id   AF-A0A948G1F6-F1
#
_cell.length_a   1.000
_cell.length_b   1.000
_cell.length_c   1.000
_cell.angle_alpha   90.00
_cell.angle_beta   90.00
_cell.angle_gamma   90.00
#
_symmetry.space_group_name_H-M   'P 1'
#
loop_
_entity.id
_entity.type
_entity.pdbx_description
1 polymer ?
#
loop_
_entity_poly.entity_id
_entity_poly.type
_entity_poly.pdbx_seq_one_letter_code
_entity_poly.pdbx_strand_id
1 'polypeptide(L)'
;MSEYNKKKDKGFLKKFCKSGSIARLKQVFSDIMGSKRTKCMFMYPDCTPIKSNQKTHPEIAKALRRKLLEAVENFTCLCGKYCIAIPVKQGDKVYGYIIGLHMKQPLDKTNAVFVKIYVDLALKEFQKEQELTKLYDTIRP
;
A
#
# COMPACT_ATOMS: atom_id res chain seq x y z
N MET A 1 -4.25 -11.26 -18.63
CA MET A 1 -5.15 -10.61 -17.63
C MET A 1 -5.99 -9.56 -18.34
N SER A 2 -7.32 -9.72 -18.40
CA SER A 2 -8.22 -8.84 -19.16
C SER A 2 -8.23 -7.40 -18.62
N GLU A 3 -8.54 -6.41 -19.47
CA GLU A 3 -8.67 -5.00 -19.07
C GLU A 3 -9.70 -4.78 -17.96
N TYR A 4 -10.79 -5.56 -17.98
CA TYR A 4 -11.80 -5.57 -16.94
C TYR A 4 -11.23 -5.92 -15.56
N ASN A 5 -10.39 -6.96 -15.49
CA ASN A 5 -9.73 -7.37 -14.24
C ASN A 5 -8.77 -6.27 -13.73
N LYS A 6 -8.02 -5.62 -14.63
CA LYS A 6 -7.17 -4.48 -14.25
C LYS A 6 -7.98 -3.32 -13.67
N LYS A 7 -9.14 -2.98 -14.26
CA LYS A 7 -10.00 -1.90 -13.78
C LYS A 7 -10.60 -2.22 -12.41
N LYS A 8 -11.04 -3.46 -12.20
CA LYS A 8 -11.55 -3.95 -10.90
C LYS A 8 -10.48 -3.89 -9.81
N ASP A 9 -9.26 -4.29 -10.12
CA ASP A 9 -8.13 -4.30 -9.16
C ASP A 9 -7.68 -2.88 -8.79
N LYS A 10 -7.61 -1.99 -9.79
CA LYS A 10 -7.35 -0.57 -9.52
C LYS A 10 -8.46 0.05 -8.65
N GLY A 11 -9.72 -0.31 -8.91
CA GLY A 11 -10.86 0.11 -8.09
C GLY A 11 -10.77 -0.40 -6.64
N PHE A 12 -10.40 -1.67 -6.46
CA PHE A 12 -10.21 -2.28 -5.15
C PHE A 12 -9.14 -1.55 -4.32
N LEU A 13 -7.94 -1.37 -4.87
CA LEU A 13 -6.86 -0.68 -4.17
C LEU A 13 -7.22 0.77 -3.84
N LYS A 14 -7.94 1.45 -4.74
CA LYS A 14 -8.42 2.83 -4.52
C LYS A 14 -9.47 2.93 -3.41
N LYS A 15 -10.31 1.92 -3.23
CA LYS A 15 -11.23 1.84 -2.09
C LYS A 15 -10.47 1.52 -0.80
N PHE A 16 -9.58 0.53 -0.84
CA PHE A 16 -8.75 0.13 0.31
C PHE A 16 -7.93 1.31 0.84
N CYS A 17 -7.29 2.09 -0.02
CA CYS A 17 -6.47 3.24 0.41
C CYS A 17 -7.27 4.38 1.06
N LYS A 18 -8.61 4.38 0.90
CA LYS A 18 -9.55 5.32 1.52
C LYS A 18 -10.30 4.71 2.71
N SER A 19 -10.15 3.42 2.98
CA SER A 19 -10.84 2.73 4.07
C SER A 19 -10.37 3.20 5.45
N GLY A 20 -11.23 3.01 6.46
CA GLY A 20 -10.86 3.18 7.86
C GLY A 20 -9.77 2.20 8.31
N SER A 21 -9.75 0.99 7.72
CA SER A 21 -8.81 -0.09 8.05
C SER A 21 -7.35 0.32 7.86
N ILE A 22 -7.06 1.18 6.88
CA ILE A 22 -5.70 1.70 6.60
C ILE A 22 -5.43 3.09 7.20
N ALA A 23 -6.45 3.74 7.78
CA ALA A 23 -6.29 5.09 8.33
C ALA A 23 -5.30 5.09 9.51
N ARG A 24 -5.39 4.10 10.39
CA ARG A 24 -4.44 3.92 11.50
C ARG A 24 -3.02 3.62 11.04
N LEU A 25 -2.83 2.89 9.92
CA LEU A 25 -1.48 2.70 9.37
C LEU A 25 -0.84 4.02 8.95
N LYS A 26 -1.60 4.93 8.34
CA LYS A 26 -1.09 6.26 7.97
C LYS A 26 -0.66 7.05 9.21
N GLN A 27 -1.39 6.90 10.30
CA GLN A 27 -1.05 7.51 11.59
C GLN A 27 0.24 6.91 12.16
N VAL A 28 0.33 5.58 12.25
CA VAL A 28 1.54 4.87 12.70
C VAL A 28 2.75 5.25 11.86
N PHE A 29 2.59 5.36 10.53
CA PHE A 29 3.63 5.85 9.64
C PHE A 29 4.06 7.27 9.96
N SER A 30 3.11 8.18 10.22
CA SER A 30 3.40 9.54 10.65
C SER A 30 4.21 9.56 11.96
N ASP A 31 3.87 8.69 12.90
CA ASP A 31 4.48 8.61 14.23
C ASP A 31 5.89 8.02 14.16
N ILE A 32 6.08 6.88 13.48
CA ILE A 32 7.39 6.25 13.26
C ILE A 32 8.33 7.19 12.49
N MET A 33 7.80 7.92 11.50
CA MET A 33 8.61 8.83 10.69
C MET A 33 8.85 10.19 11.35
N GLY A 34 8.21 10.47 12.49
CA GLY A 34 8.41 11.66 13.31
C GLY A 34 8.28 12.99 12.55
N SER A 35 7.41 13.03 11.53
CA SER A 35 7.16 14.20 10.69
C SER A 35 5.69 14.19 10.22
N LYS A 36 4.96 15.28 10.50
CA LYS A 36 3.59 15.49 10.02
C LYS A 36 3.49 15.64 8.48
N ARG A 37 4.62 15.79 7.78
CA ARG A 37 4.70 15.99 6.32
C ARG A 37 4.99 14.71 5.54
N THR A 38 5.04 13.57 6.21
CA THR A 38 5.58 12.35 5.59
C THR A 38 4.54 11.68 4.71
N LYS A 39 4.96 11.36 3.48
CA LYS A 39 4.05 10.95 2.39
C LYS A 39 3.96 9.43 2.36
N CYS A 40 2.89 8.89 2.96
CA CYS A 40 2.40 7.57 2.57
C CYS A 40 1.82 7.68 1.17
N MET A 41 2.44 7.02 0.21
CA MET A 41 1.98 6.96 -1.18
C MET A 41 1.45 5.55 -1.47
N PHE A 42 0.43 5.46 -2.30
CA PHE A 42 -0.10 4.19 -2.78
C PHE A 42 0.13 4.12 -4.27
N MET A 43 0.60 2.97 -4.75
CA MET A 43 0.93 2.74 -6.15
C MET A 43 0.24 1.47 -6.64
N TYR A 44 -0.18 1.50 -7.89
CA TYR A 44 -0.64 0.30 -8.59
C TYR A 44 0.55 -0.61 -8.95
N PRO A 45 0.30 -1.85 -9.39
CA PRO A 45 1.36 -2.80 -9.73
C PRO A 45 2.27 -2.31 -10.88
N ASP A 46 1.72 -1.48 -11.77
CA ASP A 46 2.44 -0.80 -12.87
C ASP A 46 3.31 0.38 -12.40
N CYS A 47 3.45 0.56 -11.08
CA CYS A 47 4.17 1.65 -10.44
C CYS A 47 3.59 3.04 -10.72
N THR A 48 2.30 3.14 -11.07
CA THR A 48 1.63 4.43 -11.17
C THR A 48 1.01 4.83 -9.83
N PRO A 49 1.13 6.10 -9.38
CA PRO A 49 0.55 6.53 -8.11
C PRO A 49 -0.98 6.61 -8.20
N ILE A 50 -1.69 6.29 -7.11
CA ILE A 50 -3.15 6.40 -7.05
C ILE A 50 -3.61 7.87 -7.12
N LYS A 51 -2.83 8.80 -6.58
CA LYS A 51 -3.08 10.24 -6.62
C LYS A 51 -2.14 10.90 -7.63
N SER A 52 -2.68 11.52 -8.69
CA SER A 52 -1.88 12.09 -9.80
C SER A 52 -0.94 13.21 -9.36
N ASN A 53 -1.23 13.90 -8.25
CA ASN A 53 -0.46 15.07 -7.82
C ASN A 53 0.79 14.69 -6.99
N GLN A 54 1.08 13.40 -6.83
CA GLN A 54 2.27 12.94 -6.11
C GLN A 54 3.40 12.65 -7.10
N LYS A 55 4.49 13.43 -7.03
CA LYS A 55 5.73 13.15 -7.76
C LYS A 55 6.25 11.78 -7.32
N THR A 56 6.26 10.83 -8.23
CA THR A 56 6.92 9.53 -8.07
C THR A 56 8.43 9.70 -8.21
N HIS A 57 9.18 9.19 -7.23
CA HIS A 57 10.62 9.09 -7.35
C HIS A 57 10.99 7.93 -8.31
N PRO A 58 11.91 8.11 -9.27
CA PRO A 58 12.27 7.10 -10.26
C PRO A 58 12.73 5.77 -9.63
N GLU A 59 13.34 5.84 -8.45
CA GLU A 59 13.89 4.70 -7.70
C GLU A 59 12.79 3.76 -7.22
N ILE A 60 11.59 4.29 -6.95
CA ILE A 60 10.45 3.49 -6.52
C ILE A 60 10.04 2.58 -7.67
N ALA A 61 9.90 3.14 -8.87
CA ALA A 61 9.62 2.33 -10.05
C ALA A 61 10.75 1.33 -10.34
N LYS A 62 12.02 1.71 -10.13
CA LYS A 62 13.17 0.81 -10.31
C LYS A 62 13.17 -0.35 -9.30
N ALA A 63 12.86 -0.09 -8.04
CA ALA A 63 12.75 -1.12 -6.99
C ALA A 63 11.57 -2.07 -7.28
N LEU A 64 10.40 -1.52 -7.58
CA LEU A 64 9.18 -2.29 -7.87
C LEU A 64 9.23 -3.07 -9.21
N ARG A 65 10.00 -2.61 -10.22
CA ARG A 65 10.08 -3.24 -11.56
C ARG A 65 11.05 -4.43 -11.64
N ARG A 66 12.03 -4.52 -10.75
CA ARG A 66 13.06 -5.58 -10.82
C ARG A 66 12.50 -6.96 -10.44
N LYS A 67 11.49 -7.00 -9.57
CA LYS A 67 10.71 -8.18 -9.19
C LYS A 67 9.41 -7.71 -8.56
N LEU A 68 8.29 -8.40 -8.82
CA LEU A 68 7.08 -8.22 -8.02
C LEU A 68 7.45 -8.44 -6.55
N LEU A 69 7.29 -7.40 -5.72
CA LEU A 69 7.69 -7.50 -4.33
C LEU A 69 6.75 -8.43 -3.59
N GLU A 70 7.31 -9.55 -3.13
CA GLU A 70 6.59 -10.52 -2.30
C GLU A 70 6.69 -10.19 -0.81
N ALA A 71 7.67 -9.36 -0.44
CA ALA A 71 7.98 -8.97 0.91
C ALA A 71 8.15 -7.45 1.02
N VAL A 72 8.20 -6.99 2.27
CA VAL A 72 8.52 -5.61 2.60
C VAL A 72 10.00 -5.37 2.28
N GLU A 73 10.28 -4.31 1.53
CA GLU A 73 11.65 -3.93 1.18
C GLU A 73 11.97 -2.50 1.60
N ASN A 74 13.14 -2.33 2.21
CA ASN A 74 13.74 -1.02 2.43
C ASN A 74 14.61 -0.66 1.23
N PHE A 75 14.58 0.61 0.83
CA PHE A 75 15.46 1.15 -0.20
C PHE A 75 15.83 2.60 0.11
N THR A 76 16.89 3.09 -0.52
CA THR A 76 17.34 4.47 -0.36
C THR A 76 16.89 5.29 -1.57
N CYS A 77 16.24 6.42 -1.31
CA CYS A 77 15.88 7.42 -2.32
C CYS A 77 17.14 8.16 -2.81
N LEU A 78 17.12 8.77 -4.01
CA LEU A 78 18.24 9.61 -4.49
C LEU A 78 18.59 10.76 -3.55
N CYS A 79 17.65 11.23 -2.73
CA CYS A 79 17.93 12.25 -1.72
C CYS A 79 18.66 11.72 -0.48
N GLY A 80 19.11 10.45 -0.49
CA GLY A 80 19.81 9.79 0.62
C GLY A 80 18.91 9.33 1.75
N LYS A 81 17.59 9.56 1.66
CA LYS A 81 16.63 9.20 2.73
C LYS A 81 16.08 7.80 2.53
N TYR A 82 15.77 7.14 3.64
CA TYR A 82 15.22 5.79 3.66
C TYR A 82 13.76 5.76 3.21
N CYS A 83 13.39 4.72 2.48
CA CYS A 83 12.04 4.45 2.02
C CYS A 83 11.71 2.97 2.22
N ILE A 84 10.42 2.68 2.27
CA ILE A 84 9.89 1.33 2.40
C ILE A 84 8.81 1.10 1.34
N ALA A 85 8.82 -0.10 0.75
CA ALA A 85 7.74 -0.61 -0.09
C ALA A 85 7.09 -1.81 0.60
N ILE A 86 5.77 -1.77 0.76
CA ILE A 86 4.98 -2.87 1.34
C ILE A 86 3.96 -3.33 0.29
N PRO A 87 4.00 -4.59 -0.13
CA PRO A 87 3.01 -5.12 -1.06
C PRO A 87 1.65 -5.24 -0.39
N VAL A 88 0.60 -4.78 -1.10
CA VAL A 88 -0.80 -5.09 -0.78
C VAL A 88 -1.17 -6.32 -1.58
N LYS A 89 -1.13 -7.49 -0.95
CA LYS A 89 -1.32 -8.77 -1.64
C LYS A 89 -2.29 -9.70 -0.93
N GLN A 90 -2.93 -10.57 -1.70
CA GLN A 90 -3.77 -11.66 -1.21
C GLN A 90 -3.47 -12.92 -2.02
N GLY A 91 -3.02 -13.98 -1.34
CA GLY A 91 -2.43 -15.12 -2.03
C GLY A 91 -1.30 -14.65 -2.96
N ASP A 92 -1.35 -15.09 -4.21
CA ASP A 92 -0.38 -14.71 -5.25
C ASP A 92 -0.70 -13.37 -5.94
N LYS A 93 -1.84 -12.76 -5.60
CA LYS A 93 -2.30 -11.54 -6.25
C LYS A 93 -1.79 -10.29 -5.55
N VAL A 94 -1.01 -9.48 -6.26
CA VAL A 94 -0.56 -8.15 -5.81
C VAL A 94 -1.49 -7.08 -6.37
N TYR A 95 -2.21 -6.38 -5.49
CA TYR A 95 -3.09 -5.26 -5.87
C TYR A 95 -2.31 -3.97 -6.08
N GLY A 96 -1.15 -3.82 -5.43
CA GLY A 96 -0.28 -2.67 -5.52
C GLY A 96 0.65 -2.58 -4.32
N TYR A 97 1.16 -1.39 -4.06
CA TYR A 97 2.18 -1.14 -3.05
C TYR A 97 1.85 0.08 -2.19
N ILE A 98 2.15 0.00 -0.91
CA ILE A 98 2.20 1.12 0.03
C ILE A 98 3.66 1.55 0.13
N ILE A 99 3.92 2.82 -0.11
CA ILE A 99 5.27 3.38 -0.08
C ILE A 99 5.35 4.38 1.09
N GLY A 100 6.23 4.11 2.04
CA GLY A 100 6.66 5.07 3.04
C GLY A 100 7.89 5.80 2.52
N LEU A 101 7.79 7.12 2.33
CA LEU A 101 8.88 7.93 1.78
C LEU A 101 9.61 8.69 2.88
N HIS A 102 10.95 8.74 2.78
CA HIS A 102 11.79 9.61 3.58
C HIS A 102 11.66 9.38 5.10
N MET A 103 11.71 8.12 5.49
CA MET A 103 11.78 7.69 6.88
C MET A 103 13.09 8.16 7.53
N LYS A 104 13.05 8.45 8.83
CA LYS A 104 14.24 8.82 9.62
C LYS A 104 15.28 7.70 9.65
N GLN A 105 14.82 6.47 9.72
CA GLN A 105 15.63 5.26 9.80
C GLN A 105 14.99 4.14 8.97
N PRO A 106 15.76 3.17 8.45
CA PRO A 106 15.19 1.99 7.82
C PRO A 106 14.43 1.16 8.85
N LEU A 107 13.41 0.43 8.41
CA LEU A 107 12.71 -0.52 9.28
C LEU A 107 13.57 -1.77 9.42
N ASP A 108 13.88 -2.17 10.65
CA ASP A 108 14.49 -3.47 10.88
C ASP A 108 13.54 -4.61 10.45
N LYS A 109 14.08 -5.84 10.40
CA LYS A 109 13.32 -7.01 9.95
C LYS A 109 12.06 -7.25 10.78
N THR A 110 12.14 -7.04 12.09
CA THR A 110 11.03 -7.27 13.02
C THR A 110 9.89 -6.29 12.76
N ASN A 111 10.21 -5.00 12.67
CA ASN A 111 9.25 -3.95 12.39
C ASN A 111 8.68 -4.06 10.96
N ALA A 112 9.49 -4.49 9.98
CA ALA A 112 9.01 -4.78 8.63
C ALA A 112 7.96 -5.92 8.63
N VAL A 113 8.18 -6.97 9.43
CA VAL A 113 7.20 -8.06 9.61
C VAL A 113 5.93 -7.55 10.28
N PHE A 114 6.03 -6.74 11.34
CA PHE A 114 4.85 -6.15 12.00
C PHE A 114 4.02 -5.29 11.05
N VAL A 115 4.66 -4.43 10.27
CA VAL A 115 3.97 -3.59 9.27
C VAL A 115 3.29 -4.45 8.22
N LYS A 116 3.93 -5.53 7.77
CA LYS A 116 3.33 -6.49 6.85
C LYS A 116 2.07 -7.14 7.45
N ILE A 117 2.18 -7.68 8.67
CA ILE A 117 1.06 -8.31 9.39
C ILE A 117 -0.10 -7.32 9.53
N TYR A 118 0.20 -6.07 9.90
CA TYR A 118 -0.80 -5.02 9.99
C TYR A 118 -1.53 -4.81 8.66
N VAL A 119 -0.78 -4.68 7.55
CA VAL A 119 -1.36 -4.48 6.21
C VAL A 119 -2.23 -5.67 5.81
N ASP A 120 -1.78 -6.90 6.09
CA ASP A 120 -2.52 -8.12 5.80
C ASP A 120 -3.83 -8.19 6.61
N LEU A 121 -3.79 -7.81 7.90
CA LEU A 121 -4.98 -7.72 8.75
C LEU A 121 -5.94 -6.63 8.27
N ALA A 122 -5.45 -5.44 7.99
CA ALA A 122 -6.26 -4.33 7.47
C ALA A 122 -6.93 -4.70 6.15
N LEU A 123 -6.23 -5.42 5.27
CA LEU A 123 -6.77 -5.90 4.01
C LEU A 123 -7.90 -6.93 4.23
N LYS A 124 -7.72 -7.87 5.15
CA LYS A 124 -8.75 -8.86 5.52
C LYS A 124 -10.00 -8.18 6.08
N GLU A 125 -9.85 -7.24 7.01
CA GLU A 125 -11.00 -6.53 7.59
C GLU A 125 -11.73 -5.69 6.53
N PHE A 126 -11.00 -4.98 5.67
CA PHE A 126 -11.60 -4.25 4.55
C PHE A 126 -12.40 -5.17 3.61
N GLN A 127 -11.91 -6.39 3.37
CA GLN A 127 -12.62 -7.35 2.52
C GLN A 127 -13.91 -7.86 3.18
N LYS A 128 -13.88 -8.18 4.47
CA LYS A 128 -15.08 -8.53 5.24
C LYS A 128 -16.11 -7.41 5.17
N GLU A 129 -15.69 -6.16 5.36
CA GLU A 129 -16.57 -4.99 5.22
C GLU A 129 -17.21 -4.92 3.82
N GLN A 130 -16.43 -5.10 2.74
CA GLN A 130 -16.95 -5.11 1.37
C GLN A 130 -17.91 -6.28 1.09
N GLU A 131 -17.69 -7.45 1.69
CA GLU A 131 -18.58 -8.61 1.56
C GLU A 131 -19.90 -8.38 2.30
N LEU A 132 -19.84 -7.88 3.53
CA LEU A 132 -21.02 -7.52 4.32
C LEU A 132 -21.87 -6.47 3.58
N THR A 133 -21.27 -5.42 3.02
CA THR A 133 -22.01 -4.40 2.25
C THR A 133 -22.76 -5.02 1.08
N LYS A 134 -22.13 -5.93 0.31
CA LYS A 134 -22.81 -6.60 -0.81
C LYS A 134 -24.01 -7.43 -0.35
N LEU A 135 -23.90 -8.11 0.79
CA LEU A 135 -25.02 -8.87 1.36
C LEU A 135 -26.18 -7.95 1.71
N TYR A 136 -25.90 -6.81 2.36
CA TYR A 136 -26.93 -5.82 2.69
C TYR A 136 -27.60 -5.23 1.44
N ASP A 137 -26.83 -4.87 0.41
CA ASP A 137 -27.36 -4.34 -0.85
C ASP A 137 -28.20 -5.37 -1.61
N THR A 138 -27.96 -6.67 -1.40
CA THR A 138 -28.75 -7.74 -2.04
C THR A 138 -30.08 -7.98 -1.32
N ILE A 139 -30.14 -7.68 -0.01
CA ILE A 139 -31.33 -7.91 0.84
C ILE A 139 -32.27 -6.70 0.87
N ARG A 140 -31.77 -5.49 0.57
CA ARG A 140 -32.60 -4.29 0.35
C ARG A 140 -32.50 -3.83 -1.12
N PRO A 141 -33.41 -4.29 -2.00
CA PRO A 141 -33.55 -3.76 -3.36
C PRO A 141 -33.95 -2.28 -3.36
#